data_AF-A0A7J8I2K7-F1
#
_entry.id   AF-A0A7J8I2K7-F1
#
_cell.length_a   1.000
_cell.length_b   1.000
_cell.length_c   1.000
_cell.angle_alpha   90.00
_cell.angle_beta   90.00
_cell.angle_gamma   90.00
#
_symmetry.space_group_name_H-M   'P 1'
#
loop_
_entity.id
_entity.type
_entity.pdbx_description
1 polymer ?
#
loop_
_entity_poly.entity_id
_entity_poly.type
_entity_poly.pdbx_seq_one_letter_code
_entity_poly.pdbx_strand_id
1 'polypeptide(L)'
;MRCSGVEHFILEAIGRLPDMEMVINVRDYPQVPKWMEPAIPVFSFSKTSEYHDIMYPAWTFWEGGPAVWPIYPTGLGRWDLFREDLVRSAAQWPWKKKNSTAYFRGSRTSPERDPLILLSRKNPKLVDAEYTKNQAWKSMKDTLGKPAAKDVHLVDHCKYKYLFNFRGVAASFRFKHLFLCGSLVFHVGDEWLEFFYPQLKPWVHYIPVKTDLSNVQELLQFVKANDDIAQEIAER
;
A
#
# COMPACT_ATOMS: atom_id res chain seq x y z
N MET A 1 6.37 17.39 -10.14
CA MET A 1 6.25 15.92 -10.31
C MET A 1 4.85 15.42 -10.00
N ARG A 2 4.27 15.61 -8.80
CA ARG A 2 2.90 15.12 -8.52
C ARG A 2 1.82 15.74 -9.41
N CYS A 3 1.86 17.07 -9.64
CA CYS A 3 0.91 17.73 -10.55
C CYS A 3 1.00 17.17 -11.97
N SER A 4 2.21 16.95 -12.49
CA SER A 4 2.45 16.35 -13.81
C SER A 4 1.77 14.98 -13.98
N GLY A 5 1.80 14.13 -12.95
CA GLY A 5 1.08 12.85 -12.97
C GLY A 5 -0.45 13.00 -12.96
N VAL A 6 -1.00 14.08 -12.40
CA VAL A 6 -2.44 14.40 -12.49
C VAL A 6 -2.79 14.98 -13.86
N GLU A 7 -1.99 15.94 -14.33
CA GLU A 7 -2.14 16.62 -15.63
C GLU A 7 -2.14 15.61 -16.78
N HIS A 8 -1.29 14.58 -16.73
CA HIS A 8 -1.25 13.50 -17.71
C HIS A 8 -2.65 12.93 -18.01
N PHE A 9 -3.38 12.52 -16.96
CA PHE A 9 -4.71 11.92 -17.12
C PHE A 9 -5.80 12.94 -17.47
N ILE A 10 -5.70 14.17 -16.95
CA ILE A 10 -6.65 15.24 -17.31
C ILE A 10 -6.51 15.55 -18.80
N LEU A 11 -5.29 15.75 -19.30
CA LEU A 11 -5.02 16.06 -20.70
C LEU A 11 -5.43 14.92 -21.64
N GLU A 12 -5.33 13.66 -21.22
CA GLU A 12 -5.83 12.50 -21.99
C GLU A 12 -7.37 12.53 -22.15
N ALA A 13 -8.09 13.01 -21.14
CA ALA A 13 -9.55 13.08 -21.15
C ALA A 13 -10.11 14.43 -21.63
N ILE A 14 -9.30 15.50 -21.68
CA ILE A 14 -9.75 16.90 -21.72
C ILE A 14 -10.69 17.22 -22.88
N GLY A 15 -10.49 16.60 -24.06
CA GLY A 15 -11.34 16.81 -25.23
C GLY A 15 -12.79 16.31 -25.09
N ARG A 16 -13.11 15.59 -24.00
CA ARG A 16 -14.44 15.06 -23.68
C ARG A 16 -15.01 15.64 -22.38
N LEU A 17 -14.32 16.60 -21.76
CA LEU A 17 -14.76 17.23 -20.51
C LEU A 17 -15.41 18.59 -20.81
N PRO A 18 -16.49 18.97 -20.09
CA PRO A 18 -17.03 20.32 -20.16
C PRO A 18 -16.13 21.29 -19.38
N ASP A 19 -16.33 22.59 -19.59
CA ASP A 19 -15.66 23.64 -18.84
C ASP A 19 -15.95 23.50 -17.33
N MET A 20 -14.89 23.54 -16.52
CA MET A 20 -14.95 23.47 -15.07
C MET A 20 -13.67 24.01 -14.44
N GLU A 21 -13.71 24.30 -13.14
CA GLU A 21 -12.54 24.56 -12.31
C GLU A 21 -12.61 23.72 -11.03
N MET A 22 -11.46 23.35 -10.48
CA MET A 22 -11.37 22.53 -9.28
C MET A 22 -10.06 22.77 -8.53
N VAL A 23 -10.08 22.53 -7.21
CA VAL A 23 -8.87 22.53 -6.38
C VAL A 23 -8.41 21.09 -6.16
N ILE A 24 -7.24 20.76 -6.70
CA ILE A 24 -6.62 19.43 -6.56
C ILE A 24 -5.48 19.50 -5.54
N ASN A 25 -5.70 18.89 -4.39
CA ASN A 25 -4.69 18.71 -3.36
C ASN A 25 -3.76 17.53 -3.69
N VAL A 26 -2.50 17.84 -4.00
CA VAL A 26 -1.44 16.85 -4.25
C VAL A 26 -0.59 16.51 -3.02
N ARG A 27 -0.99 16.94 -1.82
CA ARG A 27 -0.35 16.53 -0.55
C ARG A 27 -0.88 15.17 -0.10
N ASP A 28 -0.22 14.58 0.88
CA ASP A 28 -0.56 13.23 1.34
C ASP A 28 -1.88 13.18 2.14
N TYR A 29 -2.25 14.24 2.84
CA TYR A 29 -3.37 14.24 3.80
C TYR A 29 -4.59 15.01 3.26
N PRO A 30 -5.83 14.55 3.52
CA PRO A 30 -7.07 15.24 3.11
C PRO A 30 -7.24 16.59 3.81
N GLN A 31 -8.09 17.47 3.26
CA GLN A 31 -8.18 18.88 3.65
C GLN A 31 -9.55 19.30 4.22
N VAL A 32 -10.62 18.56 3.92
CA VAL A 32 -12.00 18.98 4.24
C VAL A 32 -12.58 18.01 5.27
N PRO A 33 -12.30 18.19 6.57
CA PRO A 33 -12.87 17.34 7.60
C PRO A 33 -14.39 17.51 7.68
N LYS A 34 -15.10 16.46 8.07
CA LYS A 34 -16.58 16.41 8.12
C LYS A 34 -17.24 17.49 8.99
N TRP A 35 -16.53 18.03 9.98
CA TRP A 35 -17.04 19.08 10.86
C TRP A 35 -17.04 20.47 10.21
N MET A 36 -16.38 20.64 9.06
CA MET A 36 -16.34 21.91 8.33
C MET A 36 -17.67 22.15 7.59
N GLU A 37 -18.36 23.23 7.95
CA GLU A 37 -19.63 23.64 7.37
C GLU A 37 -19.56 25.10 6.87
N PRO A 38 -19.91 25.40 5.60
CA PRO A 38 -20.34 24.44 4.58
C PRO A 38 -19.17 23.58 4.06
N ALA A 39 -19.48 22.36 3.60
CA ALA A 39 -18.51 21.53 2.89
C ALA A 39 -18.04 22.21 1.59
N ILE A 40 -16.73 22.18 1.34
CA ILE A 40 -16.11 22.73 0.12
C ILE A 40 -15.45 21.63 -0.73
N PRO A 41 -15.44 21.74 -2.07
CA PRO A 41 -14.94 20.68 -2.94
C PRO A 41 -13.41 20.74 -3.08
N VAL A 42 -12.71 19.81 -2.42
CA VAL A 42 -11.26 19.59 -2.63
C VAL A 42 -11.03 18.14 -3.05
N PHE A 43 -10.23 17.95 -4.09
CA PHE A 43 -9.84 16.62 -4.54
C PHE A 43 -8.57 16.18 -3.83
N SER A 44 -8.60 15.04 -3.13
CA SER A 44 -7.44 14.45 -2.44
C SER A 44 -7.35 12.95 -2.77
N PHE A 45 -6.15 12.41 -2.97
CA PHE A 45 -6.02 11.01 -3.43
C PHE A 45 -6.55 9.98 -2.42
N SER A 46 -6.50 10.32 -1.12
CA SER A 46 -6.85 9.44 -0.02
C SER A 46 -7.58 10.17 1.09
N LYS A 47 -8.49 9.45 1.74
CA LYS A 47 -9.25 9.95 2.89
C LYS A 47 -9.76 8.81 3.76
N THR A 48 -10.35 9.17 4.90
CA THR A 48 -11.23 8.30 5.69
C THR A 48 -12.69 8.71 5.51
N SER A 49 -13.62 8.01 6.15
CA SER A 49 -15.02 8.45 6.22
C SER A 49 -15.16 9.84 6.86
N GLU A 50 -14.19 10.32 7.62
CA GLU A 50 -14.26 11.58 8.38
C GLU A 50 -13.91 12.83 7.57
N TYR A 51 -13.80 12.69 6.24
CA TYR A 51 -13.48 13.77 5.31
C TYR A 51 -14.43 13.83 4.11
N HIS A 52 -14.77 15.06 3.73
CA HIS A 52 -15.59 15.38 2.56
C HIS A 52 -14.79 15.45 1.25
N ASP A 53 -13.46 15.35 1.28
CA ASP A 53 -12.63 15.34 0.07
C ASP A 53 -13.13 14.37 -1.01
N ILE A 54 -13.01 14.74 -2.28
CA ILE A 54 -13.37 13.89 -3.41
C ILE A 54 -12.14 13.09 -3.81
N MET A 55 -12.24 11.75 -3.75
CA MET A 55 -11.10 10.89 -4.12
C MET A 55 -10.88 10.88 -5.63
N TYR A 56 -9.61 10.84 -6.04
CA TYR A 56 -9.19 10.72 -7.44
C TYR A 56 -8.02 9.72 -7.58
N PRO A 57 -7.78 9.16 -8.77
CA PRO A 57 -6.62 8.30 -9.02
C PRO A 57 -5.31 9.05 -8.76
N ALA A 58 -4.53 8.58 -7.79
CA ALA A 58 -3.29 9.24 -7.40
C ALA A 58 -2.31 9.42 -8.57
N TRP A 59 -1.54 10.51 -8.55
CA TRP A 59 -0.50 10.82 -9.54
C TRP A 59 0.43 9.65 -9.86
N THR A 60 0.73 8.81 -8.87
CA THR A 60 1.65 7.65 -8.95
C THR A 60 1.20 6.56 -9.92
N PHE A 61 -0.04 6.60 -10.44
CA PHE A 61 -0.39 5.74 -11.57
C PHE A 61 0.47 6.06 -12.81
N TRP A 62 0.90 7.32 -12.96
CA TRP A 62 1.82 7.77 -14.00
C TRP A 62 3.21 8.12 -13.46
N GLU A 63 3.32 9.05 -12.51
CA GLU A 63 4.61 9.51 -11.97
C GLU A 63 4.48 10.22 -10.61
N GLY A 64 5.61 10.60 -10.00
CA GLY A 64 5.64 11.45 -8.80
C GLY A 64 5.32 10.75 -7.48
N GLY A 65 5.28 9.41 -7.47
CA GLY A 65 5.28 8.62 -6.25
C GLY A 65 6.60 8.71 -5.49
N PRO A 66 6.75 7.99 -4.36
CA PRO A 66 7.95 8.04 -3.54
C PRO A 66 9.22 7.67 -4.31
N ALA A 67 10.21 8.55 -4.31
CA ALA A 67 11.55 8.30 -4.87
C ALA A 67 12.42 7.56 -3.84
N VAL A 68 12.21 6.24 -3.75
CA VAL A 68 12.94 5.36 -2.84
C VAL A 68 14.25 4.94 -3.49
N TRP A 69 15.37 5.51 -3.05
CA TRP A 69 16.68 5.17 -3.57
C TRP A 69 17.18 3.81 -3.04
N PRO A 70 17.78 2.93 -3.86
CA PRO A 70 18.06 3.09 -5.29
C PRO A 70 16.96 2.54 -6.21
N ILE A 71 15.88 1.96 -5.66
CA ILE A 71 14.93 1.14 -6.43
C ILE A 71 13.99 1.94 -7.34
N TYR A 72 13.64 3.17 -6.98
CA TYR A 72 12.80 4.08 -7.78
C TYR A 72 13.44 5.48 -7.82
N PRO A 73 14.55 5.66 -8.56
CA PRO A 73 15.33 6.90 -8.52
C PRO A 73 14.54 8.12 -9.01
N THR A 74 13.57 7.91 -9.90
CA THR A 74 12.69 8.96 -10.46
C THR A 74 11.30 8.98 -9.82
N GLY A 75 11.09 8.27 -8.70
CA GLY A 75 9.78 8.11 -8.08
C GLY A 75 9.03 6.89 -8.59
N LEU A 76 8.29 6.23 -7.69
CA LEU A 76 7.32 5.20 -8.08
C LEU A 76 6.30 5.80 -9.06
N GLY A 77 6.02 5.08 -10.14
CA GLY A 77 5.18 5.55 -11.25
C GLY A 77 4.94 4.42 -12.25
N ARG A 78 4.41 4.79 -13.43
CA ARG A 78 4.23 3.93 -14.59
C ARG A 78 3.59 2.60 -14.24
N TRP A 79 2.38 2.69 -13.66
CA TRP A 79 1.62 1.53 -13.23
C TRP A 79 1.37 0.56 -14.38
N ASP A 80 1.21 1.07 -15.60
CA ASP A 80 1.15 0.28 -16.83
C ASP A 80 2.34 -0.71 -16.95
N LEU A 81 3.58 -0.21 -16.81
CA LEU A 81 4.77 -1.05 -16.89
C LEU A 81 4.94 -1.92 -15.65
N PHE A 82 4.68 -1.36 -14.46
CA PHE A 82 4.85 -2.06 -13.19
C PHE A 82 3.93 -3.29 -13.09
N ARG A 83 2.73 -3.22 -13.67
CA ARG A 83 1.81 -4.36 -13.77
C ARG A 83 2.46 -5.52 -14.50
N GLU A 84 3.09 -5.28 -15.64
CA GLU A 84 3.72 -6.34 -16.42
C GLU A 84 4.89 -6.98 -15.67
N ASP A 85 5.71 -6.17 -15.00
CA ASP A 85 6.82 -6.65 -14.18
C ASP A 85 6.34 -7.55 -13.03
N LEU A 86 5.26 -7.15 -12.34
CA LEU A 86 4.68 -7.93 -11.26
C LEU A 86 4.06 -9.23 -11.75
N VAL A 87 3.33 -9.21 -12.86
CA VAL A 87 2.76 -10.42 -13.47
C VAL A 87 3.87 -11.39 -13.91
N ARG A 88 4.96 -10.89 -14.52
CA ARG A 88 6.14 -11.70 -14.84
C ARG A 88 6.77 -12.30 -13.59
N SER A 89 6.89 -11.53 -12.51
CA SER A 89 7.43 -12.03 -11.23
C SER A 89 6.50 -13.07 -10.58
N ALA A 90 5.19 -12.85 -10.59
CA ALA A 90 4.21 -13.80 -10.07
C ALA A 90 4.30 -15.16 -10.79
N ALA A 91 4.49 -15.16 -12.11
CA ALA A 91 4.69 -16.38 -12.89
C ALA A 91 5.97 -17.16 -12.51
N GLN A 92 7.02 -16.48 -12.05
CA GLN A 92 8.23 -17.13 -11.51
C GLN A 92 7.99 -17.77 -10.13
N TRP A 93 7.01 -17.26 -9.39
CA TRP A 93 6.71 -17.64 -8.00
C TRP A 93 5.28 -18.20 -7.88
N PRO A 94 4.95 -19.35 -8.48
CA PRO A 94 3.64 -19.98 -8.29
C PRO A 94 3.41 -20.30 -6.81
N TRP A 95 2.14 -20.28 -6.38
CA TRP A 95 1.74 -20.36 -4.97
C TRP A 95 2.52 -21.38 -4.12
N LYS A 96 2.62 -22.63 -4.60
CA LYS A 96 3.31 -23.72 -3.90
C LYS A 96 4.81 -23.51 -3.70
N LYS A 97 5.45 -22.63 -4.48
CA LYS A 97 6.88 -22.28 -4.35
C LYS A 97 7.13 -21.06 -3.46
N LYS A 98 6.09 -20.29 -3.14
CA LYS A 98 6.24 -19.07 -2.32
C LYS A 98 6.57 -19.43 -0.86
N ASN A 99 7.38 -18.59 -0.22
CA ASN A 99 7.78 -18.73 1.17
C ASN A 99 6.60 -18.41 2.13
N SER A 100 6.37 -19.26 3.12
CA SER A 100 5.30 -19.13 4.12
C SER A 100 5.62 -18.20 5.31
N THR A 101 6.78 -17.53 5.30
CA THR A 101 7.06 -16.39 6.18
C THR A 101 6.35 -15.16 5.66
N ALA A 102 5.55 -14.49 6.50
CA ALA A 102 4.91 -13.24 6.13
C ALA A 102 5.94 -12.13 5.91
N TYR A 103 5.68 -11.21 4.98
CA TYR A 103 6.69 -10.24 4.54
C TYR A 103 6.22 -8.79 4.54
N PHE A 104 7.12 -7.90 4.97
CA PHE A 104 6.99 -6.46 4.83
C PHE A 104 8.35 -5.77 4.74
N ARG A 105 8.52 -4.85 3.79
CA ARG A 105 9.58 -3.84 3.77
C ARG A 105 8.99 -2.48 3.49
N GLY A 106 9.27 -1.52 4.36
CA GLY A 106 8.85 -0.13 4.21
C GLY A 106 9.26 0.72 5.40
N SER A 107 9.17 2.04 5.29
CA SER A 107 9.56 2.96 6.37
C SER A 107 8.46 3.17 7.43
N ARG A 108 8.83 3.75 8.58
CA ARG A 108 7.93 4.04 9.71
C ARG A 108 7.11 5.32 9.48
N THR A 109 6.18 5.28 8.52
CA THR A 109 5.27 6.40 8.20
C THR A 109 3.98 6.41 9.03
N SER A 110 3.70 5.33 9.76
CA SER A 110 2.69 5.26 10.81
C SER A 110 3.18 4.33 11.93
N PRO A 111 2.97 4.66 13.22
CA PRO A 111 3.25 3.75 14.34
C PRO A 111 2.43 2.46 14.32
N GLU A 112 1.30 2.40 13.60
CA GLU A 112 0.48 1.18 13.45
C GLU A 112 1.25 0.01 12.81
N ARG A 113 2.39 0.29 12.18
CA ARG A 113 3.30 -0.73 11.64
C ARG A 113 4.18 -1.39 12.71
N ASP A 114 4.38 -0.74 13.86
CA ASP A 114 5.32 -1.18 14.90
C ASP A 114 5.04 -2.60 15.42
N PRO A 115 3.79 -3.00 15.70
CA PRO A 115 3.52 -4.33 16.24
C PRO A 115 4.01 -5.46 15.31
N LEU A 116 3.93 -5.27 13.99
CA LEU A 116 4.42 -6.29 13.04
C LEU A 116 5.96 -6.38 13.05
N ILE A 117 6.64 -5.24 13.12
CA ILE A 117 8.11 -5.20 13.20
C ILE A 117 8.59 -5.84 14.51
N LEU A 118 7.91 -5.56 15.62
CA LEU A 118 8.20 -6.19 16.91
C LEU A 118 7.91 -7.70 16.90
N LEU A 119 6.82 -8.12 16.26
CA LEU A 119 6.51 -9.54 16.05
C LEU A 119 7.59 -10.23 15.22
N SER A 120 8.06 -9.61 14.14
CA SER A 120 9.15 -10.15 13.32
C SER A 120 10.46 -10.32 14.12
N ARG A 121 10.82 -9.32 14.94
CA ARG A 121 11.99 -9.41 15.83
C ARG A 121 11.87 -10.53 16.86
N LYS A 122 10.66 -10.78 17.36
CA LYS A 122 10.37 -11.86 18.32
C LYS A 122 10.32 -13.23 17.66
N ASN A 123 9.75 -13.33 16.46
CA ASN A 123 9.54 -14.59 15.74
C ASN A 123 9.83 -14.43 14.23
N PRO A 124 11.11 -14.42 13.82
CA PRO A 124 11.51 -14.15 12.43
C PRO A 124 11.11 -15.26 11.45
N LYS A 125 10.80 -16.47 11.94
CA LYS A 125 10.26 -17.55 11.10
C LYS A 125 8.78 -17.36 10.78
N LEU A 126 8.04 -16.59 11.59
CA LEU A 126 6.63 -16.28 11.35
C LEU A 126 6.49 -15.06 10.44
N VAL A 127 7.25 -14.00 10.72
CA VAL A 127 7.20 -12.73 10.01
C VAL A 127 8.61 -12.22 9.77
N ASP A 128 8.88 -11.81 8.53
CA ASP A 128 10.04 -11.06 8.09
C ASP A 128 9.59 -9.63 7.73
N ALA A 129 9.59 -8.75 8.74
CA ALA A 129 9.13 -7.38 8.61
C ALA A 129 10.16 -6.43 9.22
N GLU A 130 10.72 -5.53 8.40
CA GLU A 130 11.75 -4.60 8.82
C GLU A 130 11.50 -3.18 8.29
N TYR A 131 11.93 -2.19 9.09
CA TYR A 131 11.86 -0.79 8.68
C TYR A 131 13.01 -0.39 7.77
N THR A 132 12.67 0.18 6.61
CA THR A 132 13.61 0.87 5.72
C THR A 132 13.65 2.38 6.03
N LYS A 133 14.52 3.13 5.36
CA LYS A 133 14.59 4.60 5.51
C LYS A 133 13.60 5.28 4.56
N ASN A 134 13.11 6.44 4.97
CA ASN A 134 12.53 7.42 4.07
C ASN A 134 13.37 8.71 4.12
N GLN A 135 13.02 9.68 3.28
CA GLN A 135 13.75 10.95 3.20
C GLN A 135 13.61 11.82 4.47
N ALA A 136 12.65 11.52 5.34
CA ALA A 136 12.45 12.20 6.63
C ALA A 136 13.18 11.52 7.81
N TRP A 137 13.98 10.48 7.56
CA TRP A 137 14.74 9.77 8.59
C TRP A 137 15.74 10.71 9.27
N LYS A 138 15.74 10.74 10.60
CA LYS A 138 16.64 11.55 11.42
C LYS A 138 17.49 10.71 12.37
N SER A 139 16.97 9.58 12.84
CA SER A 139 17.68 8.75 13.82
C SER A 139 17.20 7.30 13.81
N MET A 140 17.88 6.42 14.56
CA MET A 140 17.42 5.04 14.77
C MET A 140 16.03 4.94 15.43
N LYS A 141 15.50 6.01 16.03
CA LYS A 141 14.11 6.04 16.51
C LYS A 141 13.12 5.78 15.37
N ASP A 142 13.43 6.25 14.17
CA ASP A 142 12.59 6.09 12.97
C ASP A 142 12.61 4.65 12.42
N THR A 143 13.53 3.82 12.90
CA THR A 143 13.60 2.38 12.63
C THR A 143 13.48 1.56 13.91
N LEU A 144 12.84 2.15 14.93
CA LEU A 144 12.52 1.50 16.19
C LEU A 144 13.76 0.90 16.89
N GLY A 145 14.84 1.65 16.93
CA GLY A 145 16.09 1.31 17.63
C GLY A 145 16.98 0.27 16.96
N LYS A 146 16.76 -0.05 15.68
CA LYS A 146 17.60 -0.98 14.91
C LYS A 146 18.17 -0.32 13.65
N PRO A 147 19.29 -0.81 13.09
CA PRO A 147 19.75 -0.40 11.76
C PRO A 147 18.63 -0.54 10.73
N ALA A 148 18.57 0.39 9.79
CA ALA A 148 17.57 0.33 8.73
C ALA A 148 17.84 -0.85 7.78
N ALA A 149 16.79 -1.55 7.41
CA ALA A 149 16.85 -2.54 6.35
C ALA A 149 17.11 -1.87 5.00
N LYS A 150 17.68 -2.63 4.07
CA LYS A 150 17.78 -2.23 2.66
C LYS A 150 16.38 -2.21 2.04
N ASP A 151 16.13 -1.25 1.16
CA ASP A 151 14.92 -1.25 0.35
C ASP A 151 14.94 -2.45 -0.61
N VAL A 152 13.75 -3.01 -0.84
CA VAL A 152 13.52 -4.21 -1.67
C VAL A 152 12.50 -3.85 -2.73
N HIS A 153 12.78 -4.18 -3.99
CA HIS A 153 11.87 -3.88 -5.09
C HIS A 153 10.56 -4.67 -4.93
N LEU A 154 9.44 -4.11 -5.38
CA LEU A 154 8.12 -4.75 -5.18
C LEU A 154 8.02 -6.10 -5.90
N VAL A 155 8.67 -6.27 -7.05
CA VAL A 155 8.75 -7.56 -7.76
C VAL A 155 9.39 -8.67 -6.91
N ASP A 156 10.34 -8.32 -6.04
CA ASP A 156 11.03 -9.27 -5.16
C ASP A 156 10.18 -9.69 -3.96
N HIS A 157 9.03 -9.04 -3.74
CA HIS A 157 8.07 -9.46 -2.73
C HIS A 157 7.28 -10.69 -3.18
N CYS A 158 7.15 -10.93 -4.49
CA CYS A 158 6.27 -11.98 -5.02
C CYS A 158 6.71 -13.40 -4.62
N LYS A 159 7.93 -13.59 -4.13
CA LYS A 159 8.39 -14.87 -3.57
C LYS A 159 7.78 -15.23 -2.21
N TYR A 160 7.05 -14.34 -1.54
CA TYR A 160 6.42 -14.60 -0.24
C TYR A 160 4.90 -14.79 -0.39
N LYS A 161 4.33 -15.74 0.34
CA LYS A 161 2.87 -16.03 0.30
C LYS A 161 2.05 -14.91 0.90
N TYR A 162 2.50 -14.33 2.01
CA TYR A 162 1.69 -13.42 2.82
C TYR A 162 2.31 -12.02 2.82
N LEU A 163 1.66 -11.06 2.16
CA LEU A 163 2.17 -9.71 1.99
C LEU A 163 1.34 -8.71 2.78
N PHE A 164 1.98 -7.98 3.70
CA PHE A 164 1.26 -7.03 4.55
C PHE A 164 1.16 -5.64 3.92
N ASN A 165 -0.03 -5.05 4.02
CA ASN A 165 -0.31 -3.67 3.70
C ASN A 165 -0.79 -2.89 4.93
N PHE A 166 -0.30 -1.65 5.04
CA PHE A 166 -0.63 -0.71 6.11
C PHE A 166 -0.85 0.68 5.53
N ARG A 167 -1.62 1.51 6.23
CA ARG A 167 -1.55 2.96 6.05
C ARG A 167 -0.14 3.50 6.32
N GLY A 168 0.14 4.69 5.79
CA GLY A 168 1.25 5.55 6.17
C GLY A 168 0.69 6.85 6.73
N VAL A 169 1.11 7.98 6.16
CA VAL A 169 0.47 9.28 6.39
C VAL A 169 -1.03 9.19 6.06
N ALA A 170 -1.36 8.64 4.90
CA ALA A 170 -2.71 8.27 4.46
C ALA A 170 -2.73 6.81 3.95
N ALA A 171 -3.58 6.45 2.97
CA ALA A 171 -3.47 5.16 2.29
C ALA A 171 -2.09 4.99 1.63
N SER A 172 -1.66 3.74 1.42
CA SER A 172 -0.34 3.43 0.87
C SER A 172 -0.43 2.86 -0.54
N PHE A 173 0.31 3.48 -1.45
CA PHE A 173 0.44 3.01 -2.83
C PHE A 173 0.92 1.56 -2.96
N ARG A 174 1.54 0.98 -1.92
CA ARG A 174 1.95 -0.43 -1.87
C ARG A 174 0.80 -1.36 -2.19
N PHE A 175 -0.41 -1.08 -1.70
CA PHE A 175 -1.52 -2.04 -1.65
C PHE A 175 -1.81 -2.69 -3.00
N LYS A 176 -2.03 -1.88 -4.04
CA LYS A 176 -2.36 -2.37 -5.40
C LYS A 176 -1.28 -3.28 -6.01
N HIS A 177 -0.01 -3.09 -5.63
CA HIS A 177 1.10 -3.88 -6.18
C HIS A 177 1.14 -5.29 -5.62
N LEU A 178 0.73 -5.48 -4.36
CA LEU A 178 0.87 -6.77 -3.67
C LEU A 178 -0.02 -7.84 -4.29
N PHE A 179 -1.22 -7.48 -4.75
CA PHE A 179 -2.16 -8.40 -5.39
C PHE A 179 -1.58 -9.03 -6.66
N LEU A 180 -0.87 -8.23 -7.48
CA LEU A 180 -0.30 -8.72 -8.75
C LEU A 180 0.87 -9.68 -8.56
N CYS A 181 1.34 -9.89 -7.33
CA CYS A 181 2.27 -10.97 -7.04
C CYS A 181 1.61 -12.36 -7.03
N GLY A 182 0.27 -12.46 -7.06
CA GLY A 182 -0.46 -13.72 -6.79
C GLY A 182 -0.23 -14.21 -5.36
N SER A 183 0.06 -13.29 -4.45
CA SER A 183 0.29 -13.53 -3.02
C SER A 183 -0.92 -13.07 -2.23
N LEU A 184 -1.19 -13.72 -1.10
CA LEU A 184 -2.30 -13.35 -0.23
C LEU A 184 -1.98 -12.06 0.52
N VAL A 185 -2.80 -11.04 0.29
CA VAL A 185 -2.63 -9.73 0.92
C VAL A 185 -3.28 -9.73 2.31
N PHE A 186 -2.54 -9.25 3.30
CA PHE A 186 -3.01 -8.96 4.65
C PHE A 186 -3.14 -7.45 4.80
N HIS A 187 -4.37 -6.93 4.81
CA HIS A 187 -4.61 -5.50 4.93
C HIS A 187 -4.95 -5.12 6.36
N VAL A 188 -4.10 -4.30 6.97
CA VAL A 188 -4.30 -3.78 8.32
C VAL A 188 -5.13 -2.50 8.30
N GLY A 189 -6.20 -2.50 9.10
CA GLY A 189 -7.14 -1.39 9.23
C GLY A 189 -8.09 -1.26 8.04
N ASP A 190 -9.09 -0.40 8.19
CA ASP A 190 -10.18 -0.19 7.23
C ASP A 190 -10.56 1.29 7.03
N GLU A 191 -9.87 2.22 7.70
CA GLU A 191 -10.21 3.65 7.64
C GLU A 191 -9.70 4.35 6.38
N TRP A 192 -8.44 4.14 6.01
CA TRP A 192 -7.75 4.92 4.97
C TRP A 192 -7.94 4.31 3.58
N LEU A 193 -8.52 5.10 2.69
CA LEU A 193 -8.95 4.65 1.36
C LEU A 193 -8.16 5.33 0.24
N GLU A 194 -7.95 4.63 -0.86
CA GLU A 194 -7.88 5.22 -2.21
C GLU A 194 -9.20 4.92 -2.95
N PHE A 195 -9.45 5.58 -4.08
CA PHE A 195 -10.74 5.51 -4.79
C PHE A 195 -11.23 4.07 -5.11
N PHE A 196 -10.31 3.13 -5.33
CA PHE A 196 -10.63 1.75 -5.70
C PHE A 196 -10.83 0.81 -4.49
N TYR A 197 -10.44 1.23 -3.28
CA TYR A 197 -10.50 0.39 -2.07
C TYR A 197 -11.91 -0.13 -1.78
N PRO A 198 -13.00 0.65 -1.94
CA PRO A 198 -14.35 0.16 -1.66
C PRO A 198 -14.77 -1.05 -2.49
N GLN A 199 -14.14 -1.31 -3.64
CA GLN A 199 -14.40 -2.51 -4.46
C GLN A 199 -13.62 -3.73 -3.98
N LEU A 200 -12.51 -3.54 -3.28
CA LEU A 200 -11.76 -4.62 -2.64
C LEU A 200 -12.47 -5.02 -1.34
N LYS A 201 -13.08 -6.21 -1.37
CA LYS A 201 -13.83 -6.74 -0.22
C LYS A 201 -12.96 -7.64 0.67
N PRO A 202 -13.00 -7.45 2.01
CA PRO A 202 -12.33 -8.35 2.94
C PRO A 202 -12.89 -9.77 2.82
N TRP A 203 -12.02 -10.77 3.02
CA TRP A 203 -12.29 -12.20 2.84
C TRP A 203 -12.63 -12.66 1.42
N VAL A 204 -12.88 -11.74 0.49
CA VAL A 204 -13.01 -12.04 -0.94
C VAL A 204 -11.67 -11.88 -1.64
N HIS A 205 -11.00 -10.73 -1.46
CA HIS A 205 -9.74 -10.43 -2.16
C HIS A 205 -8.52 -10.37 -1.22
N TYR A 206 -8.73 -10.21 0.09
CA TYR A 206 -7.64 -10.09 1.06
C TYR A 206 -8.07 -10.51 2.47
N ILE A 207 -7.10 -10.75 3.36
CA ILE A 207 -7.33 -11.01 4.78
C ILE A 207 -7.36 -9.67 5.55
N PRO A 208 -8.50 -9.28 6.16
CA PRO A 208 -8.53 -8.09 7.01
C PRO A 208 -7.84 -8.38 8.35
N VAL A 209 -6.97 -7.46 8.77
CA VAL A 209 -6.27 -7.52 10.05
C VAL A 209 -6.72 -6.32 10.88
N LYS A 210 -7.00 -6.54 12.17
CA LYS A 210 -7.34 -5.46 13.09
C LYS A 210 -6.22 -4.42 13.14
N THR A 211 -6.57 -3.15 13.30
CA THR A 211 -5.63 -2.02 13.33
C THR A 211 -4.51 -2.19 14.37
N ASP A 212 -4.82 -2.83 15.50
CA ASP A 212 -3.88 -3.09 16.60
C ASP A 212 -3.05 -4.39 16.44
N LEU A 213 -3.27 -5.14 15.36
CA LEU A 213 -2.68 -6.45 15.06
C LEU A 213 -2.99 -7.55 16.10
N SER A 214 -3.97 -7.36 16.96
CA SER A 214 -4.30 -8.31 18.04
C SER A 214 -4.64 -9.72 17.52
N ASN A 215 -5.20 -9.83 16.31
CA ASN A 215 -5.55 -11.12 15.69
C ASN A 215 -4.53 -11.64 14.66
N VAL A 216 -3.38 -10.98 14.47
CA VAL A 216 -2.47 -11.30 13.35
C VAL A 216 -1.89 -12.71 13.39
N GLN A 217 -1.56 -13.21 14.59
CA GLN A 217 -0.97 -14.55 14.74
C GLN A 217 -2.00 -15.66 14.47
N GLU A 218 -3.24 -15.46 14.92
CA GLU A 218 -4.36 -16.35 14.64
C GLU A 218 -4.64 -16.42 13.13
N LEU A 219 -4.71 -15.26 12.47
CA LEU A 219 -4.90 -15.19 11.02
C LEU A 219 -3.78 -15.88 10.24
N LEU A 220 -2.51 -15.71 10.66
CA LEU A 220 -1.38 -16.41 10.04
C LEU A 220 -1.42 -17.92 10.27
N GLN A 221 -1.92 -18.39 11.41
CA GLN A 221 -2.14 -19.81 11.65
C GLN A 221 -3.29 -20.34 10.78
N PHE A 222 -4.40 -19.59 10.69
CA PHE A 222 -5.56 -19.94 9.89
C PHE A 222 -5.18 -20.16 8.42
N VAL A 223 -4.49 -19.22 7.77
CA VAL A 223 -4.14 -19.36 6.35
C VAL A 223 -3.12 -20.48 6.10
N LYS A 224 -2.26 -20.79 7.09
CA LYS A 224 -1.33 -21.93 7.01
C LYS A 224 -2.04 -23.28 7.12
N ALA A 225 -3.09 -23.35 7.94
CA ALA A 225 -3.90 -24.55 8.10
C ALA A 225 -4.92 -24.74 6.96
N ASN A 226 -5.25 -23.67 6.24
CA ASN A 226 -6.25 -23.64 5.17
C ASN A 226 -5.63 -23.07 3.87
N ASP A 227 -4.54 -23.68 3.40
CA ASP A 227 -3.72 -23.15 2.30
C ASP A 227 -4.50 -23.02 0.97
N ASP A 228 -5.44 -23.93 0.70
CA ASP A 228 -6.28 -23.89 -0.51
C ASP A 228 -7.21 -22.66 -0.48
N ILE A 229 -7.87 -22.40 0.65
CA ILE A 229 -8.71 -21.19 0.85
C ILE A 229 -7.84 -19.93 0.74
N ALA A 230 -6.64 -19.96 1.32
CA ALA A 230 -5.70 -18.85 1.23
C ALA A 230 -5.29 -18.55 -0.23
N GLN A 231 -5.09 -19.59 -1.04
CA GLN A 231 -4.79 -19.45 -2.46
C GLN A 231 -6.00 -18.91 -3.24
N GLU A 232 -7.22 -19.40 -2.97
CA GLU A 232 -8.43 -18.89 -3.63
C GLU A 232 -8.64 -17.40 -3.41
N ILE A 233 -8.41 -16.91 -2.18
CA ILE A 233 -8.53 -15.47 -1.88
C ILE A 233 -7.44 -14.68 -2.61
N ALA A 234 -6.24 -15.22 -2.75
CA ALA A 234 -5.13 -14.54 -3.43
C ALA A 234 -5.31 -14.43 -4.95
N GLU A 235 -6.10 -15.33 -5.57
CA GLU A 235 -6.33 -15.38 -7.03
C GLU A 235 -7.53 -14.52 -7.49
N ARG A 236 -8.47 -14.20 -6.59
CA ARG A 236 -9.67 -13.38 -6.88
C ARG A 236 -9.33 -11.91 -7.11
#